data_AF-A0A348AZT2-F1
#
_entry.id   AF-A0A348AZT2-F1
#
_cell.length_a   1.000
_cell.length_b   1.000
_cell.length_c   1.000
_cell.angle_alpha   90.00
_cell.angle_beta   90.00
_cell.angle_gamma   90.00
#
_symmetry.space_group_name_H-M   'P 1'
#
loop_
_entity.id
_entity.type
_entity.pdbx_description
1 polymer ?
#
loop_
_entity_poly.entity_id
_entity_poly.type
_entity_poly.pdbx_seq_one_letter_code
_entity_poly.pdbx_strand_id
1 'polypeptide(L)'
;VIKMVGQVYFVAGGGIILITIVLIFASNEKVFLMHFMIPGIDVDTQVGYLMTLTLHTMCFLFGAFGLFAGDLFFLLFLGQPMLFLDLLVLKVKSLNEAAAENSSNAERLLIEIIEWHQYYTDYNLRCNRIFYYINSMQIVTSGISIICTLYIILLGDWPGAYLYILVAFGGLYLYCIMGTKIQTCNTAFCEELWNINFYDLEVKNQKMIIPILMKAQNPSEIKVGGFLPLSVQTALQITKTIYGIFTMMLRFLEENQ
;
A
#
# COMPACT_ATOMS: atom_id res chain seq x y z
N VAL A 1 -5.54 -4.30 -10.13
CA VAL A 1 -5.14 -3.40 -9.02
C VAL A 1 -4.48 -2.14 -9.54
N ILE A 2 -3.33 -2.21 -10.24
CA ILE A 2 -2.60 -1.04 -10.75
C ILE A 2 -3.49 -0.06 -11.56
N LYS A 3 -4.27 -0.55 -12.53
CA LYS A 3 -5.21 0.28 -13.31
C LYS A 3 -6.26 0.99 -12.45
N MET A 4 -6.79 0.30 -11.44
CA MET A 4 -7.79 0.83 -10.51
C MET A 4 -7.20 1.95 -9.66
N VAL A 5 -5.97 1.79 -9.16
CA VAL A 5 -5.27 2.82 -8.39
C VAL A 5 -5.03 4.06 -9.25
N GLY A 6 -4.60 3.89 -10.51
CA GLY A 6 -4.46 5.01 -11.45
C GLY A 6 -5.77 5.76 -11.69
N GLN A 7 -6.90 5.04 -11.83
CA GLN A 7 -8.22 5.67 -11.96
C GLN A 7 -8.61 6.45 -10.70
N VAL A 8 -8.36 5.90 -9.50
CA VAL A 8 -8.64 6.60 -8.24
C VAL A 8 -7.85 7.91 -8.13
N TYR A 9 -6.55 7.88 -8.42
CA TYR A 9 -5.71 9.09 -8.41
C TYR A 9 -6.16 10.12 -9.46
N PHE A 10 -6.52 9.67 -10.66
CA PHE A 10 -7.01 10.56 -11.71
C PHE A 10 -8.34 11.22 -11.34
N VAL A 11 -9.30 10.44 -10.82
CA VAL A 11 -10.61 10.94 -10.37
C VAL A 11 -10.46 11.89 -9.19
N ALA A 12 -9.64 11.53 -8.19
CA ALA A 12 -9.44 12.37 -7.02
C ALA A 12 -8.70 13.67 -7.35
N GLY A 13 -7.60 13.59 -8.11
CA GLY A 13 -6.82 14.76 -8.53
C GLY A 13 -7.64 15.69 -9.44
N GLY A 14 -8.33 15.12 -10.44
CA GLY A 14 -9.22 15.87 -11.33
C GLY A 14 -10.41 16.46 -10.58
N GLY A 15 -10.99 15.72 -9.63
CA GLY A 15 -12.10 16.17 -8.80
C GLY A 15 -11.74 17.36 -7.91
N ILE A 16 -10.56 17.34 -7.28
CA ILE A 16 -10.07 18.46 -6.45
C ILE A 16 -9.90 19.72 -7.30
N ILE A 17 -9.25 19.59 -8.48
CA ILE A 17 -9.08 20.73 -9.39
C ILE A 17 -10.43 21.25 -9.89
N LEU A 18 -11.36 20.36 -10.25
CA LEU A 18 -12.69 20.73 -10.71
C LEU A 18 -13.48 21.47 -9.63
N ILE A 19 -13.49 20.98 -8.39
CA ILE A 19 -14.16 21.64 -7.26
C ILE A 19 -13.57 23.03 -7.04
N THR A 20 -12.25 23.19 -7.09
CA THR A 20 -11.61 24.50 -6.95
C THR A 20 -12.02 25.45 -8.07
N ILE A 21 -12.07 25.00 -9.32
CA ILE A 21 -12.55 25.82 -10.45
C ILE A 21 -14.00 26.24 -10.24
N VAL A 22 -14.89 25.30 -9.87
CA VAL A 22 -16.30 25.60 -9.62
C VAL A 22 -16.47 26.63 -8.51
N LEU A 23 -15.68 26.54 -7.43
CA LEU A 23 -15.73 27.50 -6.33
C LEU A 23 -15.19 28.88 -6.71
N ILE A 24 -14.18 28.96 -7.56
CA ILE A 24 -13.70 30.24 -8.11
C ILE A 24 -14.80 30.94 -8.93
N PHE A 25 -15.64 30.17 -9.65
CA PHE A 25 -16.75 30.72 -10.42
C PHE A 25 -18.02 30.97 -9.59
N ALA A 26 -18.26 30.20 -8.54
CA ALA A 26 -19.47 30.28 -7.72
C ALA A 26 -19.33 31.27 -6.54
N SER A 27 -18.15 31.38 -5.94
CA SER A 27 -17.83 32.36 -4.92
C SER A 27 -17.15 33.56 -5.56
N ASN A 28 -17.60 34.78 -5.25
CA ASN A 28 -16.93 36.02 -5.65
C ASN A 28 -15.62 36.27 -4.86
N GLU A 29 -15.17 35.27 -4.10
CA GLU A 29 -13.98 35.30 -3.25
C GLU A 29 -12.83 34.49 -3.87
N LYS A 30 -11.60 34.95 -3.62
CA LYS A 30 -10.38 34.29 -4.13
C LYS A 30 -10.12 33.01 -3.33
N VAL A 31 -10.55 31.88 -3.89
CA VAL A 31 -10.25 30.55 -3.34
C VAL A 31 -8.89 30.08 -3.87
N PHE A 32 -8.05 29.54 -2.99
CA PHE A 32 -6.76 28.96 -3.34
C PHE A 32 -6.81 27.44 -3.30
N LEU A 33 -6.08 26.80 -4.23
CA LEU A 33 -5.90 25.35 -4.22
C LEU A 33 -5.02 24.90 -3.03
N MET A 34 -4.03 25.73 -2.66
CA MET A 34 -3.17 25.54 -1.49
C MET A 34 -3.02 26.84 -0.70
N HIS A 35 -2.94 26.76 0.63
CA HIS A 35 -2.97 27.93 1.53
C HIS A 35 -1.62 28.66 1.73
N PHE A 36 -0.62 28.46 0.85
CA PHE A 36 0.67 29.17 0.97
C PHE A 36 0.75 30.38 0.03
N MET A 37 1.24 31.49 0.57
CA MET A 37 1.49 32.73 -0.16
C MET A 37 2.88 32.72 -0.77
N ILE A 38 3.01 33.18 -2.02
CA ILE A 38 4.30 33.27 -2.72
C ILE A 38 4.90 34.65 -2.45
N PRO A 39 6.09 34.75 -1.81
CA PRO A 39 6.70 36.04 -1.54
C PRO A 39 7.04 36.75 -2.86
N GLY A 40 6.58 37.99 -3.00
CA GLY A 40 6.83 38.85 -4.17
C GLY A 40 5.73 38.87 -5.23
N ILE A 41 4.64 38.10 -5.07
CA ILE A 41 3.45 38.17 -5.94
C ILE A 41 2.30 38.82 -5.17
N ASP A 42 1.80 39.95 -5.67
CA ASP A 42 0.61 40.57 -5.13
C ASP A 42 -0.63 39.80 -5.58
N VAL A 43 -1.30 39.16 -4.61
CA VAL A 43 -2.47 38.32 -4.82
C VAL A 43 -3.72 39.18 -5.07
N ASP A 44 -3.67 40.47 -4.74
CA ASP A 44 -4.77 41.40 -4.96
C ASP A 44 -4.95 41.74 -6.44
N THR A 45 -3.85 41.74 -7.20
CA THR A 45 -3.84 41.92 -8.65
C THR A 45 -4.29 40.66 -9.41
N GLN A 46 -5.14 40.81 -10.44
CA GLN A 46 -5.66 39.68 -11.24
C GLN A 46 -4.56 38.81 -11.87
N VAL A 47 -3.46 39.43 -12.33
CA VAL A 47 -2.29 38.73 -12.88
C VAL A 47 -1.57 37.93 -11.80
N GLY A 48 -1.40 38.49 -10.60
CA GLY A 48 -0.74 37.81 -9.49
C GLY A 48 -1.56 36.64 -8.94
N TYR A 49 -2.89 36.78 -8.91
CA TYR A 49 -3.80 35.68 -8.59
C TYR A 49 -3.68 34.52 -9.59
N LEU A 50 -3.71 34.81 -10.90
CA LEU A 50 -3.60 33.78 -11.95
C LEU A 50 -2.23 33.08 -11.94
N MET A 51 -1.14 33.82 -11.71
CA MET A 51 0.19 33.24 -11.54
C MET A 51 0.26 32.30 -10.34
N THR A 52 -0.31 32.72 -9.19
CA THR A 52 -0.34 31.91 -7.97
C THR A 52 -1.15 30.63 -8.17
N LEU A 53 -2.32 30.71 -8.80
CA LEU A 53 -3.17 29.56 -9.10
C LEU A 53 -2.48 28.55 -10.03
N THR A 54 -1.79 29.05 -11.06
CA THR A 54 -1.04 28.21 -12.00
C THR A 54 0.08 27.44 -11.30
N LEU A 55 0.85 28.14 -10.45
CA LEU A 55 1.92 27.52 -9.67
C LEU A 55 1.37 26.49 -8.67
N HIS A 56 0.29 26.80 -7.95
CA HIS A 56 -0.35 25.84 -7.05
C HIS A 56 -0.83 24.58 -7.78
N THR A 57 -1.42 24.73 -8.96
CA THR A 57 -1.90 23.61 -9.78
C THR A 57 -0.72 22.77 -10.29
N MET A 58 0.37 23.39 -10.73
CA MET A 58 1.58 22.67 -11.11
C MET A 58 2.18 21.88 -9.94
N CYS A 59 2.30 22.50 -8.77
CA CYS A 59 2.80 21.81 -7.57
C CYS A 59 1.89 20.64 -7.15
N PHE A 60 0.57 20.83 -7.21
CA PHE A 60 -0.39 19.77 -6.88
C PHE A 60 -0.30 18.60 -7.85
N LEU A 61 -0.24 18.85 -9.16
CA LEU A 61 -0.09 17.80 -10.17
C LEU A 61 1.23 17.04 -9.99
N PHE A 62 2.33 17.74 -9.71
CA PHE A 62 3.62 17.12 -9.44
C PHE A 62 3.58 16.24 -8.19
N GLY A 63 2.97 16.73 -7.10
CA GLY A 63 2.77 15.96 -5.87
C GLY A 63 1.89 14.73 -6.08
N ALA A 64 0.76 14.87 -6.79
CA ALA A 64 -0.14 13.77 -7.11
C ALA A 64 0.55 12.70 -7.97
N PHE A 65 1.33 13.13 -8.97
CA PHE A 65 2.13 12.21 -9.79
C PHE A 65 3.21 11.50 -8.97
N GLY A 66 3.91 12.22 -8.09
CA GLY A 66 4.92 11.64 -7.20
C GLY A 66 4.34 10.58 -6.27
N LEU A 67 3.19 10.86 -5.65
CA LEU A 67 2.46 9.90 -4.80
C LEU A 67 2.03 8.67 -5.61
N PHE A 68 1.45 8.90 -6.79
CA PHE A 68 1.04 7.80 -7.68
C PHE A 68 2.23 6.92 -8.09
N ALA A 69 3.37 7.52 -8.46
CA ALA A 69 4.58 6.80 -8.83
C ALA A 69 5.14 5.98 -7.66
N GLY A 70 5.12 6.54 -6.44
CA GLY A 70 5.51 5.84 -5.21
C GLY A 70 4.63 4.63 -4.93
N ASP A 71 3.31 4.79 -5.02
CA ASP A 71 2.36 3.70 -4.82
C ASP A 71 2.46 2.62 -5.90
N LEU A 72 2.71 3.00 -7.15
CA LEU A 72 2.99 2.03 -8.22
C LEU A 72 4.26 1.23 -7.94
N PHE A 73 5.33 1.89 -7.53
CA PHE A 73 6.58 1.24 -7.17
C PHE A 73 6.35 0.24 -6.03
N PHE A 74 5.63 0.65 -4.99
CA PHE A 74 5.22 -0.23 -3.89
C PHE A 74 4.43 -1.45 -4.39
N LEU A 75 3.35 -1.24 -5.15
CA LEU A 75 2.48 -2.32 -5.63
C LEU A 75 3.20 -3.30 -6.56
N LEU A 76 4.11 -2.82 -7.40
CA LEU A 76 4.86 -3.66 -8.33
C LEU A 76 5.78 -4.63 -7.59
N PHE A 77 6.57 -4.14 -6.64
CA PHE A 77 7.53 -4.96 -5.90
C PHE A 77 6.84 -5.91 -4.92
N LEU A 78 5.90 -5.38 -4.14
CA LEU A 78 5.16 -6.19 -3.16
C LEU A 78 4.15 -7.14 -3.82
N GLY A 79 3.81 -6.92 -5.09
CA GLY A 79 2.93 -7.80 -5.86
C GLY A 79 3.63 -9.01 -6.47
N GLN A 80 4.95 -8.96 -6.69
CA GLN A 80 5.71 -10.09 -7.26
C GLN A 80 5.58 -11.42 -6.51
N PRO A 81 5.55 -11.46 -5.15
CA PRO A 81 5.41 -12.72 -4.41
C PRO A 81 4.20 -13.56 -4.83
N MET A 82 3.10 -12.93 -5.24
CA MET A 82 1.90 -13.63 -5.72
C MET A 82 2.18 -14.41 -7.01
N LEU A 83 2.96 -13.82 -7.93
CA LEU A 83 3.41 -14.52 -9.14
C LEU A 83 4.39 -15.65 -8.82
N PHE A 84 5.21 -15.47 -7.79
CA PHE A 84 6.15 -16.51 -7.36
C PHE A 84 5.43 -17.72 -6.74
N LEU A 85 4.30 -17.49 -6.06
CA LEU A 85 3.41 -18.54 -5.60
C LEU A 85 2.80 -19.31 -6.77
N ASP A 86 2.24 -18.61 -7.77
CA ASP A 86 1.68 -19.26 -8.97
C ASP A 86 2.72 -20.14 -9.68
N LEU A 87 3.98 -19.68 -9.74
CA LEU A 87 5.07 -20.49 -10.31
C LEU A 87 5.42 -21.70 -9.43
N LEU A 88 5.38 -21.55 -8.10
CA LEU A 88 5.61 -22.66 -7.17
C LEU A 88 4.58 -23.76 -7.39
N VAL A 89 3.29 -23.41 -7.52
CA VAL A 89 2.20 -24.39 -7.76
C VAL A 89 2.52 -25.25 -8.99
N LEU A 90 2.97 -24.63 -10.08
CA LEU A 90 3.35 -25.35 -11.31
C LEU A 90 4.58 -26.25 -11.10
N LYS A 91 5.57 -25.79 -10.34
CA LYS A 91 6.77 -26.58 -10.01
C LYS A 91 6.43 -27.79 -9.13
N VAL A 92 5.61 -27.61 -8.10
CA VAL A 92 5.14 -28.69 -7.21
C VAL A 92 4.34 -29.71 -8.00
N LYS A 93 3.43 -29.27 -8.88
CA LYS A 93 2.68 -30.16 -9.76
C LYS A 93 3.61 -31.02 -10.64
N SER A 94 4.60 -30.38 -11.27
CA SER A 94 5.57 -31.06 -12.12
C SER A 94 6.42 -32.07 -11.33
N LEU A 95 6.80 -31.74 -10.09
CA LEU A 95 7.50 -32.66 -9.20
C LEU A 95 6.64 -33.87 -8.84
N ASN A 96 5.37 -33.66 -8.51
CA ASN A 96 4.45 -34.75 -8.14
C ASN A 96 4.21 -35.72 -9.31
N GLU A 97 4.06 -35.21 -10.53
CA GLU A 97 3.96 -36.04 -11.74
C GLU A 97 5.26 -36.86 -11.97
N ALA A 98 6.41 -36.19 -11.88
CA ALA A 98 7.72 -36.84 -12.04
C ALA A 98 8.04 -37.88 -10.97
N ALA A 99 7.55 -37.70 -9.74
CA ALA A 99 7.69 -38.63 -8.62
C ALA A 99 6.81 -39.86 -8.83
N ALA A 100 5.55 -39.68 -9.27
CA ALA A 100 4.64 -40.78 -9.56
C ALA A 100 5.16 -41.70 -10.67
N GLU A 101 5.87 -41.15 -11.65
CA GLU A 101 6.49 -41.91 -12.75
C GLU A 101 7.85 -42.54 -12.39
N ASN A 102 8.34 -42.38 -11.15
CA ASN A 102 9.71 -42.78 -10.74
C ASN A 102 10.79 -42.25 -11.69
N SER A 103 10.59 -41.05 -12.24
CA SER A 103 11.54 -40.47 -13.18
C SER A 103 12.82 -40.03 -12.46
N SER A 104 13.98 -40.18 -13.10
CA SER A 104 15.25 -39.68 -12.59
C SER A 104 15.30 -38.14 -12.49
N ASN A 105 14.31 -37.44 -13.05
CA ASN A 105 14.20 -35.99 -13.03
C ASN A 105 13.60 -35.45 -11.73
N ALA A 106 12.99 -36.29 -10.89
CA ALA A 106 12.34 -35.86 -9.65
C ALA A 106 13.30 -35.16 -8.67
N GLU A 107 14.55 -35.66 -8.54
CA GLU A 107 15.57 -35.01 -7.70
C GLU A 107 15.93 -33.62 -8.24
N ARG A 108 16.09 -33.47 -9.55
CA ARG A 108 16.39 -32.16 -10.17
C ARG A 108 15.27 -31.15 -9.93
N LEU A 109 14.02 -31.57 -10.14
CA LEU A 109 12.85 -30.71 -9.91
C LEU A 109 12.69 -30.32 -8.45
N LEU A 110 13.01 -31.22 -7.53
CA LEU A 110 13.05 -30.90 -6.12
C LEU A 110 14.09 -29.82 -5.83
N ILE A 111 15.34 -29.99 -6.31
CA ILE A 111 16.41 -28.99 -6.14
C ILE A 111 15.97 -27.62 -6.67
N GLU A 112 15.32 -27.56 -7.83
CA GLU A 112 14.77 -26.31 -8.37
C GLU A 112 13.72 -25.67 -7.45
N ILE A 113 12.88 -26.47 -6.76
CA ILE A 113 11.92 -25.95 -5.76
C ILE A 113 12.66 -25.41 -4.54
N ILE A 114 13.74 -26.07 -4.09
CA ILE A 114 14.57 -25.59 -2.97
C ILE A 114 15.17 -24.23 -3.32
N GLU A 115 15.80 -24.11 -4.49
CA GLU A 115 16.39 -22.87 -4.98
C GLU A 115 15.32 -21.78 -5.13
N TRP A 116 14.14 -22.14 -5.63
CA TRP A 116 13.02 -21.21 -5.76
C TRP A 116 12.53 -20.69 -4.40
N HIS A 117 12.39 -21.56 -3.40
CA HIS A 117 12.01 -21.16 -2.05
C HIS A 117 13.08 -20.27 -1.38
N GLN A 118 14.36 -20.54 -1.62
CA GLN A 118 15.45 -19.67 -1.15
C GLN A 118 15.38 -18.29 -1.80
N TYR A 119 15.18 -18.23 -3.13
CA TYR A 119 14.99 -16.99 -3.87
C TYR A 119 13.77 -16.21 -3.36
N TYR A 120 12.63 -16.88 -3.19
CA TYR A 120 11.41 -16.30 -2.66
C TYR A 120 11.61 -15.70 -1.26
N THR A 121 12.28 -16.44 -0.37
CA THR A 121 12.56 -15.99 0.99
C THR A 121 13.49 -14.78 1.01
N ASP A 122 14.56 -14.80 0.22
CA ASP A 122 15.51 -13.68 0.11
C ASP A 122 14.84 -12.44 -0.51
N TYR A 123 14.00 -12.62 -1.54
CA TYR A 123 13.22 -11.55 -2.14
C TYR A 123 12.31 -10.87 -1.12
N ASN A 124 11.56 -11.65 -0.33
CA ASN A 124 10.68 -11.11 0.71
C ASN A 124 11.46 -10.39 1.82
N LEU A 125 12.62 -10.91 2.23
CA LEU A 125 13.50 -10.25 3.21
C LEU A 125 14.04 -8.91 2.69
N ARG A 126 14.47 -8.86 1.42
CA ARG A 126 14.93 -7.61 0.77
C ARG A 126 13.80 -6.60 0.66
N CYS A 127 12.60 -7.02 0.26
CA CYS A 127 11.43 -6.16 0.21
C CYS A 127 11.11 -5.60 1.61
N ASN A 128 11.08 -6.46 2.63
CA ASN A 128 10.83 -6.01 4.00
C ASN A 128 11.82 -4.94 4.45
N ARG A 129 13.12 -5.13 4.17
CA ARG A 129 14.17 -4.15 4.52
C ARG A 129 14.02 -2.81 3.78
N ILE A 130 13.75 -2.84 2.48
CA ILE A 130 13.63 -1.62 1.66
C ILE A 130 12.37 -0.84 2.05
N PHE A 131 11.25 -1.53 2.19
CA PHE A 131 9.96 -0.90 2.43
C PHE A 131 9.67 -0.63 3.91
N TYR A 132 10.52 -1.08 4.83
CA TYR A 132 10.34 -0.87 6.27
C TYR A 132 10.11 0.60 6.63
N TYR A 133 11.02 1.48 6.21
CA TYR A 133 10.94 2.91 6.49
C TYR A 133 9.81 3.59 5.72
N ILE A 134 9.61 3.19 4.46
CA ILE A 134 8.57 3.74 3.58
C ILE A 134 7.19 3.46 4.17
N ASN A 135 6.89 2.20 4.50
CA ASN A 135 5.62 1.79 5.09
C ASN A 135 5.38 2.45 6.45
N SER A 136 6.41 2.53 7.28
CA SER A 136 6.30 3.17 8.59
C SER A 136 5.94 4.65 8.46
N MET A 137 6.63 5.37 7.58
CA MET A 137 6.34 6.79 7.35
C MET A 137 4.97 6.97 6.71
N GLN A 138 4.59 6.13 5.75
CA GLN A 138 3.29 6.19 5.08
C GLN A 138 2.12 6.03 6.06
N ILE A 139 2.19 5.04 6.96
CA ILE A 139 1.12 4.78 7.92
C ILE A 139 0.98 5.92 8.93
N VAL A 140 2.11 6.44 9.46
CA VAL A 140 2.10 7.56 10.40
C VAL A 140 1.58 8.84 9.75
N THR A 141 2.09 9.18 8.56
CA THR A 141 1.66 10.37 7.84
C THR A 141 0.21 10.29 7.39
N SER A 142 -0.27 9.12 6.96
CA SER A 142 -1.68 8.92 6.63
C SER A 142 -2.59 9.13 7.86
N GLY A 143 -2.20 8.60 9.03
CA GLY A 143 -2.95 8.79 10.27
C GLY A 143 -3.06 10.27 10.67
N ILE A 144 -1.94 10.99 10.67
CA ILE A 144 -1.90 12.44 10.97
C ILE A 144 -2.72 13.21 9.93
N SER A 145 -2.53 12.91 8.65
CA SER A 145 -3.24 13.55 7.53
C SER A 145 -4.76 13.42 7.67
N ILE A 146 -5.27 12.24 8.02
CA ILE A 146 -6.71 12.03 8.21
C ILE A 146 -7.23 12.88 9.38
N ILE A 147 -6.52 12.93 10.51
CA ILE A 147 -6.93 13.74 11.68
C ILE A 147 -6.97 15.23 11.32
N CYS A 148 -5.93 15.75 10.67
CA CYS A 148 -5.88 17.14 10.22
C CYS A 148 -7.00 17.45 9.22
N THR A 149 -7.27 16.54 8.28
CA THR A 149 -8.33 16.72 7.28
C THR A 149 -9.71 16.75 7.93
N LEU A 150 -9.96 15.87 8.91
CA LEU A 150 -11.21 15.88 9.68
C LEU A 150 -11.40 17.21 10.43
N TYR A 151 -10.35 17.76 11.02
CA TYR A 151 -10.41 19.07 11.67
C TYR A 151 -10.75 20.19 10.68
N ILE A 152 -10.13 20.20 9.50
CA ILE A 152 -10.41 21.19 8.44
C ILE A 152 -11.86 21.08 7.96
N ILE A 153 -12.41 19.86 7.85
CA ILE A 153 -13.81 19.64 7.50
C ILE A 153 -14.75 20.25 8.55
N LEU A 154 -14.41 20.17 9.84
CA LEU A 154 -15.21 20.79 10.91
C LEU A 154 -15.18 22.32 10.85
N LEU A 155 -14.05 22.91 10.47
CA LEU A 155 -13.94 24.36 10.29
C LEU A 155 -14.64 24.88 9.02
N GLY A 156 -14.92 24.01 8.04
CA GLY A 156 -15.55 24.39 6.78
C GLY A 156 -14.68 25.26 5.86
N ASP A 157 -13.38 25.37 6.17
CA ASP A 157 -12.45 26.32 5.54
C ASP A 157 -11.97 25.86 4.15
N TRP A 158 -11.86 24.54 3.95
CA TRP A 158 -11.36 23.97 2.69
C TRP A 158 -12.28 22.89 2.10
N PRO A 159 -13.04 23.20 1.03
CA PRO A 159 -13.95 22.23 0.39
C PRO A 159 -13.22 21.07 -0.31
N GLY A 160 -11.93 21.21 -0.63
CA GLY A 160 -11.12 20.11 -1.14
C GLY A 160 -10.91 18.98 -0.13
N ALA A 161 -11.12 19.25 1.17
CA ALA A 161 -10.93 18.28 2.25
C ALA A 161 -11.84 17.05 2.13
N TYR A 162 -13.07 17.21 1.61
CA TYR A 162 -14.03 16.11 1.44
C TYR A 162 -13.58 15.06 0.42
N LEU A 163 -12.87 15.46 -0.64
CA LEU A 163 -12.27 14.51 -1.58
C LEU A 163 -10.95 13.97 -1.05
N TYR A 164 -10.14 14.82 -0.41
CA TYR A 164 -8.85 14.42 0.11
C TYR A 164 -8.95 13.35 1.21
N ILE A 165 -9.96 13.40 2.08
CA ILE A 165 -10.17 12.37 3.10
C ILE A 165 -10.39 10.98 2.50
N LEU A 166 -11.08 10.88 1.36
CA LEU A 166 -11.26 9.61 0.64
C LEU A 166 -9.94 9.07 0.11
N VAL A 167 -9.07 9.95 -0.40
CA VAL A 167 -7.71 9.59 -0.85
C VAL A 167 -6.86 9.13 0.33
N ALA A 168 -6.90 9.85 1.45
CA ALA A 168 -6.11 9.53 2.64
C ALA A 168 -6.48 8.17 3.24
N PHE A 169 -7.78 7.89 3.39
CA PHE A 169 -8.25 6.56 3.78
C PHE A 169 -7.93 5.52 2.71
N GLY A 170 -8.12 5.83 1.43
CA GLY A 170 -7.78 4.96 0.32
C GLY A 170 -6.31 4.51 0.36
N GLY A 171 -5.38 5.43 0.60
CA GLY A 171 -3.96 5.14 0.76
C GLY A 171 -3.67 4.26 1.98
N LEU A 172 -4.23 4.59 3.15
CA LEU A 172 -4.07 3.78 4.36
C LEU A 172 -4.52 2.32 4.15
N TYR A 173 -5.71 2.14 3.60
CA TYR A 173 -6.26 0.80 3.36
C TYR A 173 -5.52 0.08 2.22
N LEU A 174 -5.06 0.77 1.18
CA LEU A 174 -4.31 0.16 0.09
C LEU A 174 -3.03 -0.52 0.59
N TYR A 175 -2.24 0.17 1.42
CA TYR A 175 -1.00 -0.38 1.98
C TYR A 175 -1.29 -1.57 2.90
N CYS A 176 -2.28 -1.43 3.78
CA CYS A 176 -2.66 -2.47 4.73
C CYS A 176 -3.26 -3.71 4.05
N ILE A 177 -4.08 -3.55 3.00
CA ILE A 177 -4.60 -4.65 2.18
C ILE A 177 -3.44 -5.37 1.50
N MET A 178 -2.48 -4.63 0.95
CA MET A 178 -1.32 -5.23 0.29
C MET A 178 -0.49 -6.08 1.26
N GLY A 179 -0.23 -5.56 2.47
CA GLY A 179 0.43 -6.33 3.51
C GLY A 179 -0.32 -7.61 3.89
N THR A 180 -1.64 -7.54 4.04
CA THR A 180 -2.47 -8.73 4.28
C THR A 180 -2.41 -9.72 3.12
N LYS A 181 -2.42 -9.27 1.86
CA LYS A 181 -2.27 -10.18 0.71
C LYS A 181 -0.94 -10.93 0.72
N ILE A 182 0.14 -10.30 1.16
CA ILE A 182 1.45 -10.95 1.28
C ILE A 182 1.46 -11.96 2.41
N GLN A 183 0.82 -11.65 3.54
CA GLN A 183 0.63 -12.63 4.62
C GLN A 183 -0.12 -13.86 4.10
N THR A 184 -1.25 -13.68 3.40
CA THR A 184 -1.99 -14.79 2.79
C THR A 184 -1.16 -15.55 1.75
N CYS A 185 -0.39 -14.84 0.93
CA CYS A 185 0.51 -15.44 -0.06
C CYS A 185 1.59 -16.31 0.61
N ASN A 186 2.18 -15.84 1.70
CA ASN A 186 3.18 -16.60 2.45
C ASN A 186 2.58 -17.86 3.08
N THR A 187 1.36 -17.78 3.61
CA THR A 187 0.63 -18.96 4.12
C THR A 187 0.36 -19.96 3.01
N ALA A 188 -0.18 -19.50 1.86
CA ALA A 188 -0.44 -20.36 0.70
C ALA A 188 0.85 -20.98 0.13
N PHE A 189 1.97 -20.25 0.15
CA PHE A 189 3.28 -20.78 -0.25
C PHE A 189 3.69 -21.95 0.65
N CYS A 190 3.49 -21.83 1.97
CA CYS A 190 3.77 -22.92 2.90
C CYS A 190 2.83 -24.11 2.68
N GLU A 191 1.55 -23.86 2.44
CA GLU A 191 0.55 -24.91 2.14
C GLU A 191 0.91 -25.68 0.86
N GLU A 192 1.39 -25.00 -0.18
CA GLU A 192 1.77 -25.68 -1.42
C GLU A 192 3.04 -26.52 -1.30
N LEU A 193 3.98 -26.12 -0.44
CA LEU A 193 5.10 -26.99 -0.11
C LEU A 193 4.64 -28.27 0.61
N TRP A 194 3.55 -28.22 1.38
CA TRP A 194 2.95 -29.41 2.01
C TRP A 194 2.24 -30.33 1.00
N ASN A 195 1.84 -29.82 -0.17
CA ASN A 195 1.22 -30.61 -1.23
C ASN A 195 2.21 -31.42 -2.08
N ILE A 196 3.50 -31.41 -1.74
CA ILE A 196 4.49 -32.30 -2.36
C ILE A 196 4.24 -33.73 -1.87
N ASN A 197 4.13 -34.69 -2.79
CA ASN A 197 3.94 -36.11 -2.48
C ASN A 197 5.23 -36.74 -1.93
N PHE A 198 5.55 -36.46 -0.66
CA PHE A 198 6.79 -36.92 -0.01
C PHE A 198 6.97 -38.44 -0.06
N TYR A 199 5.88 -39.19 0.01
CA TYR A 199 5.90 -40.65 0.06
C TYR A 199 6.40 -41.29 -1.25
N ASP A 200 6.22 -40.61 -2.38
CA ASP A 200 6.62 -41.09 -3.70
C ASP A 200 8.09 -40.76 -4.02
N LEU A 201 8.74 -39.95 -3.17
CA LEU A 201 10.13 -39.55 -3.33
C LEU A 201 11.10 -40.50 -2.62
N GLU A 202 12.32 -40.60 -3.14
CA GLU A 202 13.39 -41.32 -2.46
C GLU A 202 13.71 -40.74 -1.07
N VAL A 203 14.17 -41.58 -0.15
CA VAL A 203 14.50 -41.19 1.25
C VAL A 203 15.49 -40.02 1.32
N LYS A 204 16.42 -39.93 0.35
CA LYS A 204 17.36 -38.81 0.23
C LYS A 204 16.61 -37.48 0.00
N ASN A 205 15.65 -37.48 -0.92
CA ASN A 205 14.86 -36.32 -1.32
C ASN A 205 13.86 -35.92 -0.23
N GLN A 206 13.25 -36.89 0.45
CA GLN A 206 12.39 -36.65 1.62
C GLN A 206 13.10 -35.83 2.71
N LYS A 207 14.37 -36.17 3.01
CA LYS A 207 15.17 -35.46 4.01
C LYS A 207 15.49 -34.01 3.61
N MET A 208 15.58 -33.72 2.31
CA MET A 208 15.85 -32.36 1.82
C MET A 208 14.67 -31.41 2.01
N ILE A 209 13.44 -31.92 2.11
CA ILE A 209 12.24 -31.08 2.20
C ILE A 209 11.97 -30.60 3.62
N ILE A 210 12.35 -31.39 4.63
CA ILE A 210 12.20 -31.04 6.05
C ILE A 210 12.69 -29.61 6.37
N PRO A 211 13.94 -29.20 6.06
CA PRO A 211 14.40 -27.85 6.38
C PRO A 211 13.63 -26.74 5.64
N ILE A 212 13.10 -27.04 4.45
CA ILE A 212 12.33 -26.09 3.65
C ILE A 212 10.98 -25.84 4.30
N LEU A 213 10.27 -26.91 4.69
CA LEU A 213 9.00 -26.82 5.40
C LEU A 213 9.15 -26.07 6.73
N MET A 214 10.20 -26.39 7.51
CA MET A 214 10.49 -25.69 8.77
C MET A 214 10.69 -24.19 8.57
N LYS A 215 11.36 -23.80 7.47
CA LYS A 215 11.59 -22.39 7.15
C LYS A 215 10.32 -21.70 6.62
N ALA A 216 9.54 -22.38 5.79
CA ALA A 216 8.31 -21.87 5.19
C ALA A 216 7.21 -21.60 6.23
N GLN A 217 7.18 -22.36 7.33
CA GLN A 217 6.26 -22.13 8.47
C GLN A 217 6.51 -20.81 9.20
N ASN A 218 7.69 -20.20 9.05
CA ASN A 218 8.05 -18.93 9.67
C ASN A 218 8.43 -17.89 8.61
N PRO A 219 7.46 -17.44 7.77
CA PRO A 219 7.73 -16.49 6.71
C PRO A 219 8.07 -15.10 7.28
N SER A 220 8.85 -14.33 6.53
CA SER A 220 9.13 -12.93 6.89
C SER A 220 7.88 -12.09 6.69
N GLU A 221 7.31 -11.58 7.77
CA GLU A 221 6.21 -10.62 7.71
C GLU A 221 6.70 -9.19 7.48
N ILE A 222 5.91 -8.42 6.72
CA ILE A 222 6.15 -6.99 6.54
C ILE A 222 5.65 -6.24 7.77
N LYS A 223 6.55 -5.51 8.43
CA LYS A 223 6.27 -4.80 9.68
C LYS A 223 6.33 -3.28 9.50
N VAL A 224 5.52 -2.60 10.29
CA VAL A 224 5.42 -1.15 10.49
C VAL A 224 5.97 -0.84 11.87
N GLY A 225 6.93 0.09 11.96
CA GLY A 225 7.52 0.51 13.24
C GLY A 225 8.28 -0.59 14.01
N GLY A 226 8.53 -1.75 13.40
CA GLY A 226 9.33 -2.84 13.95
C GLY A 226 8.51 -3.93 14.65
N PHE A 227 7.27 -3.64 15.03
CA PHE A 227 6.43 -4.55 15.82
C PHE A 227 5.03 -4.77 15.26
N LEU A 228 4.48 -3.81 14.51
CA LEU A 228 3.10 -3.90 14.05
C LEU A 228 3.05 -4.53 12.63
N PRO A 229 2.27 -5.60 12.39
CA PRO A 229 2.16 -6.15 11.05
C PRO A 229 1.44 -5.15 10.12
N LEU A 230 1.92 -4.99 8.89
CA LEU A 230 1.19 -4.25 7.88
C LEU A 230 -0.03 -5.08 7.46
N SER A 231 -1.20 -4.77 8.03
CA SER A 231 -2.41 -5.57 7.83
C SER A 231 -3.67 -4.71 7.87
N VAL A 232 -4.77 -5.23 7.35
CA VAL A 232 -6.09 -4.59 7.47
C VAL A 232 -6.51 -4.41 8.94
N GLN A 233 -6.09 -5.32 9.84
CA GLN A 233 -6.35 -5.19 11.27
C GLN A 233 -5.70 -3.93 11.85
N THR A 234 -4.47 -3.63 11.44
CA THR A 234 -3.76 -2.39 11.77
C THR A 234 -4.52 -1.16 11.27
N ALA A 235 -4.99 -1.15 10.01
CA ALA A 235 -5.78 -0.04 9.49
C ALA A 235 -7.08 0.19 10.29
N LEU A 236 -7.76 -0.88 10.71
CA LEU A 236 -8.96 -0.79 11.54
C LEU A 236 -8.65 -0.22 12.93
N GLN A 237 -7.53 -0.61 13.55
CA GLN A 237 -7.09 -0.04 14.83
C GLN A 237 -6.83 1.46 14.69
N ILE A 238 -6.09 1.87 13.66
CA ILE A 238 -5.80 3.28 13.38
C ILE A 238 -7.11 4.05 13.14
N THR A 239 -8.03 3.50 12.36
CA THR A 239 -9.34 4.12 12.09
C THR A 239 -10.15 4.31 13.37
N LYS A 240 -10.14 3.34 14.29
CA LYS A 240 -10.80 3.47 15.60
C LYS A 240 -10.18 4.58 16.44
N THR A 241 -8.86 4.68 16.46
CA THR A 241 -8.15 5.76 17.16
C THR A 241 -8.51 7.12 16.57
N ILE A 242 -8.52 7.26 15.25
CA ILE A 242 -8.93 8.48 14.53
C ILE A 242 -10.36 8.87 14.91
N TYR A 243 -11.30 7.92 14.90
CA TYR A 243 -12.68 8.16 15.30
C TYR A 243 -12.80 8.60 16.78
N GLY A 244 -12.02 8.00 17.68
CA GLY A 244 -11.94 8.43 19.08
C GLY A 244 -11.44 9.87 19.23
N ILE A 245 -10.40 10.25 18.49
CA ILE A 245 -9.88 11.63 18.49
C ILE A 245 -10.92 12.60 17.89
N PHE A 246 -11.56 12.22 16.78
CA PHE A 246 -12.57 13.03 16.13
C PHE A 246 -13.79 13.30 17.02
N THR A 247 -14.29 12.28 17.72
CA THR A 247 -15.41 12.44 18.66
C THR A 247 -15.03 13.28 19.88
N MET A 248 -13.78 13.19 20.35
CA MET A 248 -13.24 14.09 21.38
C MET A 248 -13.23 15.54 20.88
N MET A 249 -12.70 15.79 19.68
CA MET A 249 -12.68 17.12 19.07
C MET A 249 -14.09 17.72 18.91
N LEU A 250 -15.05 16.92 18.43
CA LEU A 250 -16.44 17.34 18.30
C LEU A 250 -17.02 17.82 19.64
N ARG A 251 -16.83 17.03 20.71
CA ARG A 251 -17.29 17.41 22.06
C ARG A 251 -16.66 18.70 22.56
N PHE A 252 -15.35 18.88 22.33
CA PHE A 252 -14.68 20.13 22.70
C PHE A 252 -15.21 21.34 21.93
N LEU A 253 -15.61 21.18 20.67
CA LEU A 253 -16.22 22.26 19.90
C LEU A 253 -17.64 22.56 20.37
N GLU A 254 -18.43 21.52 20.69
CA GLU A 254 -19.78 21.68 21.26
C GLU A 254 -19.77 22.35 22.64
N GLU A 255 -18.77 22.08 23.49
CA GLU A 255 -18.63 22.72 24.80
C GLU A 255 -18.20 24.19 24.74
N ASN A 256 -17.61 24.64 23.62
CA ASN A 256 -17.12 26.01 23.43
C ASN A 256 -18.05 26.90 22.60
N GLN A 257 -19.23 26.41 22.17
CA GLN A 257 -20.30 27.18 21.53
C GLN A 257 -21.43 27.50 22.50
#